data_AF-A0A315A2P0-F1
#
_entry.id   AF-A0A315A2P0-F1
#
_cell.length_a   1.000
_cell.length_b   1.000
_cell.length_c   1.000
_cell.angle_alpha   90.00
_cell.angle_beta   90.00
_cell.angle_gamma   90.00
#
_symmetry.space_group_name_H-M   'P 1'
#
loop_
_entity.id
_entity.type
_entity.pdbx_description
1 polymer ?
#
loop_
_entity_poly.entity_id
_entity_poly.type
_entity_poly.pdbx_seq_one_letter_code
_entity_poly.pdbx_strand_id
1 'polypeptide(L)' 'MPFLFLGIGIYVNYILNKNGSIWLIWGIYIVVFSMVGHPEPLEDNINLDKGRLGVGIVTFALGALCFTSVPFTIVQ' A
#
# COMPACT_ATOMS: atom_id res chain seq x y z
N MET A 1 -9.37 0.93 9.20
CA MET A 1 -9.65 -0.26 10.03
C MET A 1 -8.87 -1.46 9.51
N PRO A 2 -7.63 -1.65 9.97
CA PRO A 2 -6.69 -2.73 9.56
C PRO A 2 -7.32 -4.12 9.46
N PHE A 3 -8.27 -4.42 10.35
CA PHE A 3 -8.95 -5.71 10.44
C PHE A 3 -9.78 -6.09 9.21
N LEU A 4 -10.22 -5.12 8.39
CA LEU A 4 -11.01 -5.40 7.18
C LEU A 4 -10.23 -6.24 6.15
N PHE A 5 -8.95 -5.92 5.93
CA PHE A 5 -8.11 -6.66 4.98
C PHE A 5 -7.88 -8.10 5.43
N LEU A 6 -7.67 -8.29 6.74
CA LEU A 6 -7.51 -9.62 7.34
C LEU A 6 -8.81 -10.44 7.21
N GLY A 7 -9.97 -9.81 7.47
CA GLY A 7 -11.29 -10.44 7.27
C GLY A 7 -11.56 -10.86 5.82
N ILE A 8 -11.19 -10.02 4.83
CA ILE A 8 -11.30 -10.35 3.41
C ILE A 8 -10.42 -11.56 3.06
N GLY A 9 -9.19 -11.61 3.57
CA GLY A 9 -8.30 -12.75 3.38
C GLY A 9 -8.89 -14.05 3.93
N ILE A 10 -9.50 -14.01 5.11
CA ILE A 10 -10.17 -15.18 5.72
C ILE A 10 -11.35 -15.61 4.86
N TYR A 11 -12.21 -14.67 4.46
CA TYR A 11 -13.40 -14.95 3.65
C TYR A 11 -13.03 -15.63 2.31
N VAL A 12 -12.02 -15.11 1.61
CA VAL A 12 -11.62 -15.66 0.30
C VAL A 12 -11.03 -17.06 0.42
N ASN A 13 -10.18 -17.33 1.41
CA ASN A 13 -9.55 -18.65 1.56
C ASN A 13 -10.50 -19.70 2.14
N TYR A 14 -11.22 -19.38 3.21
CA TYR A 14 -11.98 -20.38 3.96
C TYR A 14 -13.44 -20.54 3.50
N ILE A 15 -14.07 -19.47 2.98
CA ILE A 15 -15.46 -19.51 2.54
C ILE A 15 -15.53 -19.74 1.02
N LEU A 16 -14.75 -18.98 0.24
CA LEU A 16 -14.75 -19.11 -1.22
C LEU A 16 -13.84 -20.24 -1.75
N ASN A 17 -12.99 -20.85 -0.91
CA ASN A 17 -11.98 -21.85 -1.31
C ASN A 17 -11.12 -21.41 -2.51
N LYS A 18 -10.77 -20.12 -2.56
CA LYS A 18 -9.88 -19.55 -3.59
C LYS A 18 -8.53 -19.20 -2.98
N ASN A 19 -7.50 -19.17 -3.83
CA ASN A 19 -6.16 -18.72 -3.44
C ASN A 19 -6.18 -17.23 -3.08
N GLY A 20 -6.27 -16.94 -1.77
CA GLY A 20 -6.25 -15.59 -1.22
C GLY A 20 -5.20 -15.43 -0.13
N SER A 21 -4.27 -16.37 0.02
CA SER A 21 -3.28 -16.39 1.11
C SER A 21 -2.45 -15.10 1.19
N ILE A 22 -2.21 -14.46 0.05
CA ILE A 22 -1.53 -13.16 -0.03
C ILE A 22 -2.26 -12.06 0.76
N TRP A 23 -3.60 -12.07 0.78
CA TRP A 23 -4.40 -11.10 1.54
C TRP A 23 -4.29 -11.30 3.05
N LEU A 24 -4.11 -12.55 3.50
CA LEU A 24 -3.86 -12.86 4.90
C LEU A 24 -2.50 -12.31 5.35
N ILE A 25 -1.46 -12.53 4.54
CA ILE A 25 -0.10 -12.05 4.82
C ILE A 25 -0.10 -10.52 4.93
N TRP A 26 -0.62 -9.81 3.92
CA TRP A 26 -0.69 -8.35 3.95
C TRP A 26 -1.59 -7.83 5.07
N GLY A 27 -2.72 -8.50 5.35
CA GLY A 27 -3.60 -8.16 6.46
C GLY A 27 -2.87 -8.19 7.81
N ILE A 28 -2.04 -9.21 8.05
CA ILE A 28 -1.22 -9.30 9.26
C ILE A 28 -0.22 -8.14 9.34
N TYR A 29 0.50 -7.85 8.26
CA TYR A 29 1.44 -6.72 8.24
C TYR A 29 0.75 -5.40 8.54
N ILE A 30 -0.39 -5.10 7.91
CA ILE A 30 -1.14 -3.86 8.15
C ILE A 30 -1.57 -3.76 9.61
N VAL A 31 -2.08 -4.85 10.20
CA VAL A 31 -2.46 -4.87 11.62
C VAL A 31 -1.26 -4.59 12.52
N VAL A 32 -0.15 -5.31 12.34
CA VAL A 32 1.07 -5.15 13.16
C VAL A 32 1.61 -3.72 13.06
N PHE A 33 1.76 -3.18 11.85
CA PHE A 33 2.32 -1.84 11.66
C PHE A 33 1.35 -0.72 12.07
N SER A 34 0.04 -0.95 12.02
CA SER A 34 -0.94 0.04 12.50
C SER A 34 -0.94 0.23 14.02
N MET A 35 -0.42 -0.76 14.77
CA MET A 35 -0.28 -0.66 16.22
C MET A 35 0.92 0.21 16.63
N VAL A 36 1.83 0.50 15.70
CA VAL A 36 2.99 1.37 15.96
C VAL A 36 2.54 2.82 15.85
N GLY A 37 2.56 3.52 16.98
CA GLY A 37 2.31 4.97 17.03
C GLY A 37 3.34 5.72 16.18
N HIS A 38 2.87 6.70 15.40
CA HIS A 38 3.79 7.54 14.63
C HIS A 38 4.52 8.48 15.59
N PRO A 39 5.85 8.66 15.45
CA PRO A 39 6.56 9.69 16.19
C PRO A 39 6.01 11.07 15.80
N GLU A 40 6.01 11.99 16.75
CA GLU A 40 5.60 13.37 16.48
C GLU A 40 6.50 13.97 15.38
N PRO A 41 5.92 14.66 14.38
CA PRO A 41 6.70 15.32 13.35
C PRO A 41 7.55 16.43 13.98
N LEU A 42 8.81 16.54 13.55
CA LEU A 42 9.74 17.57 14.04
C LEU A 42 9.22 19.00 13.76
N GLU A 43 8.62 19.21 12.59
CA GLU A 43 8.11 20.51 12.13
C GLU A 43 6.83 20.32 11.29
N ASP A 44 5.66 20.49 11.92
CA ASP A 44 4.36 20.36 11.24
C ASP A 44 3.82 21.71 10.71
N ASN A 45 4.49 22.82 11.05
CA ASN A 45 4.05 24.18 10.68
C ASN A 45 4.57 24.63 9.30
N ILE A 46 5.56 23.94 8.74
CA ILE A 46 6.21 24.34 7.49
C ILE A 46 5.56 23.60 6.33
N ASN A 47 5.01 24.36 5.37
CA ASN A 47 4.44 23.79 4.16
C ASN A 47 5.50 23.03 3.36
N LEU A 48 5.08 21.92 2.74
CA LEU A 48 5.96 21.08 1.94
C LEU A 48 6.51 21.84 0.73
N ASP A 49 7.84 21.87 0.60
CA ASP A 49 8.48 22.47 -0.57
C ASP A 49 8.13 21.73 -1.87
N LYS A 50 8.03 22.48 -2.98
CA LYS A 50 7.65 21.96 -4.30
C LYS A 50 8.59 20.86 -4.79
N GLY A 51 9.88 20.92 -4.44
CA GLY A 51 10.84 19.88 -4.78
C GLY A 51 10.49 18.53 -4.15
N ARG A 52 10.17 18.52 -2.85
CA ARG A 52 9.78 17.31 -2.12
C ARG A 52 8.44 16.76 -2.60
N LEU A 53 7.50 17.64 -2.95
CA LEU A 53 6.23 17.24 -3.54
C LEU A 53 6.45 16.52 -4.89
N GLY A 54 7.33 17.05 -5.75
CA GLY A 54 7.68 16.42 -7.02
C GLY A 54 8.28 15.02 -6.85
N VAL A 55 9.21 14.86 -5.89
CA VAL A 55 9.79 13.54 -5.57
C VAL A 55 8.72 12.54 -5.12
N GLY A 56 7.77 12.98 -4.30
CA GLY A 56 6.64 12.15 -3.88
C GLY A 56 5.81 11.67 -5.07
N ILE A 57 5.41 12.59 -5.94
CA ILE A 57 4.63 12.28 -7.16
C ILE A 57 5.36 11.27 -8.04
N VAL A 58 6.65 11.46 -8.29
CA VAL A 58 7.47 10.54 -9.12
C VAL A 58 7.55 9.16 -8.47
N THR A 59 7.79 9.09 -7.17
CA THR A 59 7.87 7.81 -6.43
C THR A 59 6.56 7.04 -6.51
N PHE A 60 5.42 7.71 -6.30
CA PHE A 60 4.11 7.07 -6.42
C PHE A 60 3.82 6.60 -7.86
N ALA A 61 4.18 7.39 -8.87
CA ALA A 61 4.01 7.00 -10.27
C ALA A 61 4.85 5.75 -10.61
N LEU A 62 6.11 5.70 -10.18
CA LEU A 62 6.97 4.52 -10.36
C LEU A 62 6.40 3.29 -9.64
N GLY A 63 5.93 3.46 -8.40
CA GLY A 63 5.27 2.39 -7.66
C GLY A 63 4.03 1.85 -8.38
N ALA A 64 3.19 2.73 -8.92
CA ALA A 64 2.02 2.35 -9.70
C ALA A 64 2.39 1.56 -10.98
N LEU A 65 3.44 1.98 -11.69
CA LEU A 65 3.96 1.28 -12.87
C LEU A 65 4.47 -0.14 -12.55
N CYS A 66 4.96 -0.39 -11.33
CA CYS A 66 5.41 -1.72 -10.90
C CYS A 66 4.26 -2.73 -10.71
N PHE A 67 3.02 -2.28 -10.50
CA PHE A 67 1.86 -3.18 -10.38
C PHE A 67 1.34 -3.67 -11.74
N THR A 68 1.77 -3.06 -12.84
CA THR A 68 1.46 -3.49 -14.21
C THR A 68 2.59 -4.35 -14.77
N SER A 69 2.28 -5.55 -15.26
CA SER A 69 3.28 -6.50 -15.81
C SER A 69 4.02 -5.96 -17.04
N VAL A 70 3.40 -5.07 -17.82
CA VAL A 70 4.02 -4.38 -18.96
C VAL A 70 3.56 -2.91 -18.92
N PRO A 71 4.28 -2.03 -18.23
CA PRO A 71 3.85 -0.64 -18.04
C PRO A 71 3.80 0.18 -19.35
N PHE A 72 4.61 -0.21 -20.35
CA PHE A 72 4.66 0.45 -21.64
C PHE A 72 4.65 -0.58 -22.77
N THR A 73 3.67 -0.49 -23.66
CA THR A 73 3.61 -1.29 -24.89
C THR A 73 3.76 -0.36 -26.08
N ILE A 74 4.79 -0.61 -26.91
CA ILE A 74 4.87 0.02 -28.23
C ILE A 74 4.00 -0.84 -29.15
N VAL A 75 2.82 -0.34 -29.51
CA VAL A 75 1.98 -0.97 -30.53
C VAL A 75 2.50 -0.48 -31.88
N GLN A 76 2.99 -1.40 -32.69
CA GLN A 76 3.48 -1.12 -34.04
C GLN A 76 2.33 -1.17 -35.05
#